data_AF-A0A4Q7DL42-F1
#
_entry.id   AF-A0A4Q7DL42-F1
#
_cell.length_a   1.000
_cell.length_b   1.000
_cell.length_c   1.000
_cell.angle_alpha   90.00
_cell.angle_beta   90.00
_cell.angle_gamma   90.00
#
_symmetry.space_group_name_H-M   'P 1'
#
loop_
_entity.id
_entity.type
_entity.pdbx_description
1 polymer ?
#
loop_
_entity_poly.entity_id
_entity_poly.type
_entity_poly.pdbx_seq_one_letter_code
_entity_poly.pdbx_strand_id
1 'polypeptide(L)' 'DDCRNLIKLSGIKIIDFCEGQALITAKIIKQTKQYGLSLGDRGCIALAMFKNCPILTCDKIWQKVALNVEYIMAR' A
#
# COMPACT_ATOMS: atom_id res chain seq x y z
N ASP A 1 -22.55 9.27 -4.20
CA ASP A 1 -22.88 8.74 -2.85
C ASP A 1 -22.80 7.21 -2.74
N ASP A 2 -23.05 6.48 -3.82
CA ASP A 2 -23.04 5.00 -3.82
C ASP A 2 -21.71 4.36 -3.41
N CYS A 3 -20.56 4.87 -3.89
CA CYS A 3 -19.26 4.29 -3.56
C CYS A 3 -18.94 4.35 -2.05
N ARG A 4 -19.30 5.46 -1.38
CA ARG A 4 -19.09 5.58 0.08
C ARG A 4 -19.97 4.60 0.85
N ASN A 5 -21.21 4.40 0.39
CA ASN A 5 -22.13 3.44 0.99
C ASN A 5 -21.62 2.00 0.81
N LEU A 6 -21.14 1.63 -0.37
CA LEU A 6 -20.57 0.31 -0.64
C LEU A 6 -19.33 0.02 0.23
N ILE A 7 -18.43 1.00 0.38
CA ILE A 7 -17.26 0.87 1.27
C ILE A 7 -17.68 0.68 2.73
N LYS A 8 -18.69 1.42 3.18
CA LYS A 8 -19.21 1.29 4.55
C LYS A 8 -19.79 -0.12 4.79
N LEU A 9 -20.46 -0.71 3.81
CA LEU A 9 -21.07 -2.03 3.91
C LEU A 9 -20.04 -3.19 3.84
N SER A 10 -18.93 -3.01 3.12
CA SER A 10 -17.90 -4.05 2.99
C SER A 10 -16.99 -4.20 4.20
N GLY A 11 -17.09 -3.29 5.20
CA GLY A 11 -16.21 -3.27 6.35
C GLY A 11 -14.80 -2.73 6.06
N ILE A 12 -14.55 -2.22 4.85
CA ILE A 12 -13.28 -1.60 4.47
C ILE A 12 -13.17 -0.23 5.16
N LYS A 13 -12.03 0.00 5.81
CA LYS A 13 -11.71 1.29 6.44
C LYS A 13 -10.89 2.14 5.47
N ILE A 14 -11.35 3.36 5.22
CA ILE A 14 -10.57 4.38 4.51
C ILE A 14 -9.59 4.97 5.52
N ILE A 15 -8.30 4.98 5.16
CA ILE A 15 -7.25 5.57 5.99
C ILE A 15 -6.66 6.76 5.24
N ASP A 16 -6.67 7.93 5.88
CA ASP A 16 -6.04 9.12 5.32
C ASP A 16 -4.51 8.97 5.29
N PHE A 17 -3.91 9.54 4.25
CA PHE A 17 -2.47 9.55 4.09
C PHE A 17 -1.86 10.60 5.03
N CYS A 18 -1.17 10.14 6.08
CA CYS A 18 -0.58 11.03 7.08
C CYS A 18 0.93 11.24 6.87
N GLU A 19 1.50 12.19 7.62
CA GLU A 19 2.93 12.52 7.58
C GLU A 19 3.84 11.29 7.76
N GLY A 20 3.52 10.40 8.70
CA GLY A 20 4.29 9.18 8.93
C GLY A 20 4.34 8.27 7.69
N GLN A 21 3.23 8.15 6.97
CA GLN A 21 3.17 7.40 5.71
C GLN A 21 3.94 8.11 4.59
N ALA A 22 3.92 9.45 4.55
CA ALA A 22 4.71 10.24 3.61
C ALA A 22 6.23 10.03 3.79
N LEU A 23 6.71 10.02 5.05
CA LEU A 23 8.12 9.77 5.34
C LEU A 23 8.56 8.36 4.96
N ILE A 24 7.73 7.34 5.22
CA ILE A 24 8.00 5.97 4.79
C ILE A 24 8.03 5.88 3.25
N THR A 25 7.05 6.49 2.59
CA THR A 25 6.96 6.54 1.12
C THR A 25 8.23 7.11 0.50
N ALA A 26 8.76 8.21 1.05
CA ALA A 26 10.01 8.80 0.59
C ALA A 26 11.22 7.87 0.78
N LYS A 27 11.29 7.16 1.93
CA LYS A 27 12.38 6.24 2.26
C LYS A 27 12.49 5.05 1.31
N ILE A 28 11.37 4.57 0.75
CA ILE A 28 11.33 3.38 -0.11
C ILE A 28 11.46 3.70 -1.62
N ILE A 29 11.64 4.97 -2.02
CA ILE A 29 11.74 5.35 -3.44
C ILE A 29 12.89 4.62 -4.13
N LYS A 30 14.07 4.53 -3.51
CA LYS A 30 15.24 3.92 -4.15
C LYS A 30 15.01 2.44 -4.49
N GLN A 31 14.33 1.71 -3.61
CA GLN A 31 14.01 0.30 -3.75
C GLN A 31 12.90 0.07 -4.79
N THR A 32 11.94 0.99 -4.87
CA THR A 32 10.71 0.81 -5.67
C THR A 32 10.79 1.43 -7.07
N LYS A 33 11.63 2.45 -7.30
CA LYS A 33 11.70 3.21 -8.56
C LYS A 33 12.00 2.34 -9.78
N GLN A 34 12.91 1.37 -9.64
CA GLN A 34 13.29 0.46 -10.74
C GLN A 34 12.14 -0.44 -11.21
N TYR A 35 11.12 -0.65 -10.37
CA TYR A 35 9.94 -1.45 -10.67
C TYR A 35 8.77 -0.61 -11.19
N GLY A 36 8.95 0.71 -11.38
CA GLY A 36 7.94 1.59 -11.94
C GLY A 36 6.79 1.97 -10.99
N LEU A 37 6.90 1.66 -9.69
CA LEU A 37 5.84 1.94 -8.71
C LEU A 37 5.51 3.44 -8.67
N SER A 38 4.23 3.76 -8.64
CA SER A 38 3.70 5.11 -8.52
C SER A 38 3.76 5.63 -7.08
N LEU A 39 3.40 6.89 -6.87
CA LEU A 39 3.22 7.43 -5.51
C LEU A 39 2.11 6.70 -4.76
N GLY A 40 1.02 6.34 -5.44
CA GLY A 40 -0.09 5.59 -4.85
C GLY A 40 0.34 4.21 -4.36
N ASP A 41 1.10 3.49 -5.17
CA ASP A 41 1.63 2.16 -4.81
C ASP A 41 2.52 2.24 -3.57
N ARG A 42 3.44 3.22 -3.56
CA ARG A 42 4.29 3.48 -2.39
C ARG A 42 3.48 3.88 -1.17
N GLY A 43 2.39 4.64 -1.34
CA GLY A 43 1.48 5.02 -0.27
C GLY A 43 0.80 3.80 0.37
N CYS A 44 0.30 2.87 -0.45
CA CYS A 44 -0.27 1.60 0.02
C CYS A 44 0.76 0.75 0.78
N ILE A 45 1.98 0.63 0.26
CA ILE A 45 3.08 -0.08 0.94
C ILE A 45 3.43 0.62 2.27
N ALA A 46 3.52 1.95 2.26
CA ALA A 46 3.84 2.74 3.44
C ALA A 46 2.78 2.60 4.53
N LEU A 47 1.50 2.56 4.17
CA LEU A 47 0.42 2.30 5.12
C LEU A 47 0.57 0.93 5.78
N ALA A 48 0.86 -0.11 5.00
CA ALA A 48 1.05 -1.47 5.52
C ALA A 48 2.24 -1.56 6.48
N MET A 49 3.37 -0.93 6.12
CA MET A 49 4.54 -0.80 7.02
C MET A 49 4.20 -0.01 8.28
N PHE A 50 3.47 1.09 8.15
CA PHE A 50 3.07 1.95 9.27
C PHE A 50 2.14 1.23 10.26
N LYS A 51 1.26 0.35 9.75
CA LYS A 51 0.32 -0.46 10.55
C LYS A 51 0.87 -1.82 10.95
N ASN A 52 2.06 -2.18 10.47
CA ASN A 52 2.66 -3.50 10.62
C ASN A 52 1.70 -4.64 10.20
N CYS A 53 1.15 -4.54 8.99
CA CYS A 53 0.20 -5.50 8.44
C CYS A 53 0.61 -5.96 7.03
N PRO A 54 0.14 -7.12 6.56
CA PRO A 54 0.37 -7.56 5.19
C PRO A 54 -0.35 -6.67 4.16
N ILE A 55 0.14 -6.73 2.92
CA ILE A 55 -0.45 -6.07 1.75
C ILE A 55 -1.24 -7.11 0.95
N LEU A 56 -2.53 -6.87 0.74
CA LEU A 56 -3.33 -7.62 -0.24
C LEU A 56 -3.22 -6.93 -1.61
N THR A 57 -2.74 -7.64 -2.64
CA THR A 57 -2.58 -7.08 -4.00
C THR A 57 -2.78 -8.12 -5.09
N CYS A 58 -3.20 -7.69 -6.29
CA CYS A 58 -3.14 -8.50 -7.51
C CYS A 58 -1.86 -8.23 -8.32
N ASP A 59 -1.07 -7.22 -7.94
CA ASP A 59 0.12 -6.81 -8.67
C ASP A 59 1.34 -7.62 -8.25
N LYS A 60 1.78 -8.52 -9.15
CA LYS A 60 2.92 -9.40 -8.94
C LYS A 60 4.26 -8.65 -8.94
N ILE A 61 4.35 -7.42 -9.48
CA ILE A 61 5.64 -6.70 -9.49
C ILE A 61 6.08 -6.33 -8.07
N TRP A 62 5.13 -6.13 -7.14
CA TRP A 62 5.43 -5.73 -5.77
C TRP A 62 6.22 -6.80 -5.01
N GLN A 63 6.00 -8.08 -5.31
CA GLN A 63 6.74 -9.20 -4.70
C GLN A 63 8.24 -9.21 -5.06
N LYS A 64 8.64 -8.49 -6.13
CA LYS A 64 10.06 -8.36 -6.50
C LYS A 64 10.76 -7.27 -5.70
N VAL A 65 10.02 -6.41 -5.02
CA VAL A 65 10.59 -5.31 -4.24
C VAL A 65 11.09 -5.87 -2.90
N ALA A 66 12.39 -5.75 -2.65
CA ALA A 66 13.00 -6.19 -1.39
C ALA A 66 12.65 -5.22 -0.24
N LEU A 67 11.44 -5.35 0.31
CA LEU A 67 10.97 -4.62 1.48
C LEU A 67 10.57 -5.60 2.59
N ASN A 68 10.73 -5.18 3.85
CA ASN A 68 10.31 -5.96 4.99
C ASN A 68 8.79 -5.82 5.22
N VAL A 69 8.00 -6.36 4.30
CA VAL A 69 6.53 -6.41 4.35
C VAL A 69 6.03 -7.69 3.69
N GLU A 70 4.98 -8.28 4.25
CA GLU A 70 4.35 -9.48 3.69
C GLU A 70 3.38 -9.10 2.57
N TYR A 71 3.40 -9.86 1.47
CA TYR A 71 2.49 -9.70 0.34
C TYR A 71 1.57 -10.92 0.22
N ILE A 72 0.25 -10.69 0.32
CA ILE A 72 -0.80 -11.67 0.06
C ILE A 72 -1.35 -11.41 -1.34
N MET A 73 -1.24 -12.41 -2.22
CA MET A 73 -1.80 -12.32 -3.57
C MET A 73 -3.29 -12.63 -3.54
N ALA A 74 -4.11 -11.66 -3.93
CA ALA A 74 -5.52 -11.90 -4.22
C ALA A 74 -5.64 -12.76 -5.49
N ARG A 75 -6.56 -13.72 -5.47
CA ARG A 75 -6.84 -14.63 -6.59
C ARG A 75 -7.96 -14.11 -7.46
#